data_AF-A0A7S3L1I8-F1
#
_entry.id   AF-A0A7S3L1I8-F1
#
_cell.length_a   1.000
_cell.length_b   1.000
_cell.length_c   1.000
_cell.angle_alpha   90.00
_cell.angle_beta   90.00
_cell.angle_gamma   90.00
#
_symmetry.space_group_name_H-M   'P 1'
#
loop_
_entity.id
_entity.type
_entity.pdbx_description
1 polymer ?
#
loop_
_entity_poly.entity_id
_entity_poly.type
_entity_poly.pdbx_seq_one_letter_code
_entity_poly.pdbx_strand_id
1 'polypeptide(L)'
;MSERDDAATKCLIFENPRIPLSALQSWEQDWVALLQQERLTVHLPELRRIQLSVLPGIVAADGKTLADPLHGKPTLLLQTTARTVAEREERDQRAVFEDVFTESKTTAALQHFVTRLVQKGSAGATCPYTASAAVAAVGLEARGIQAGPVGYRFDATSDAVRATAVFWDCVQECLSTSAADLSTILLSLPAIGPGADGHDRFAAVVELISRNLCLFRGDAVFGLVHFHPAYDRDAIHPVDKPAYGHLPPTSWIRPMLRHNNNNNNKDAETLLFTDADLRCANYQRRAPCTMINILRASQLDAAAGPKSIVDLVIHDQRTEKASGIVTYTRNALRLASLGQPALETALEEEMLSMI
;
A
#
# COMPACT_ATOMS: atom_id res chain seq x y z
N MET A 1 18.50 0.21 -20.45
CA MET A 1 18.86 -0.81 -19.44
C MET A 1 18.58 -2.16 -20.07
N SER A 2 19.56 -3.05 -20.21
CA SER A 2 19.31 -4.34 -20.86
C SER A 2 18.33 -5.17 -20.03
N GLU A 3 17.16 -5.43 -20.59
CA GLU A 3 16.17 -6.37 -20.08
C GLU A 3 16.82 -7.74 -19.96
N ARG A 4 17.20 -8.13 -18.75
CA ARG A 4 17.53 -9.54 -18.49
C ARG A 4 16.23 -10.28 -18.20
N ASP A 5 15.61 -10.79 -19.27
CA ASP A 5 14.60 -11.85 -19.24
C ASP A 5 15.22 -13.20 -18.87
N ASP A 6 16.13 -13.20 -17.91
CA ASP A 6 16.89 -14.38 -17.56
C ASP A 6 16.21 -15.04 -16.36
N ALA A 7 16.03 -16.35 -16.44
CA ALA A 7 15.86 -17.17 -15.24
C ALA A 7 16.88 -16.70 -14.20
N ALA A 8 16.39 -16.09 -13.12
CA ALA A 8 17.24 -15.42 -12.16
C ALA A 8 16.98 -16.07 -10.80
N THR A 9 18.03 -16.63 -10.22
CA THR A 9 18.00 -16.94 -8.80
C THR A 9 18.31 -15.66 -8.03
N LYS A 10 17.30 -15.09 -7.37
CA LYS A 10 17.47 -13.97 -6.45
C LYS A 10 17.43 -14.49 -5.02
N CYS A 11 18.54 -14.35 -4.31
CA CYS A 11 18.58 -14.71 -2.90
C CYS A 11 18.15 -13.51 -2.07
N LEU A 12 17.07 -13.63 -1.30
CA LEU A 12 16.72 -12.65 -0.28
C LEU A 12 17.31 -13.12 1.05
N ILE A 13 18.48 -12.57 1.37
CA ILE A 13 19.16 -12.85 2.63
C ILE A 13 18.58 -11.89 3.67
N PHE A 14 17.75 -12.43 4.56
CA PHE A 14 17.26 -11.69 5.71
C PHE A 14 18.36 -11.65 6.76
N GLU A 15 19.15 -10.59 6.74
CA GLU A 15 20.25 -10.42 7.68
C GLU A 15 19.79 -10.17 9.13
N ASN A 16 18.51 -9.85 9.32
CA ASN A 16 17.93 -9.57 10.62
C ASN A 16 17.86 -10.86 11.47
N PRO A 17 18.68 -10.96 12.54
CA PRO A 17 18.73 -12.16 13.39
C PRO A 17 17.43 -12.41 14.17
N ARG A 18 16.43 -11.51 14.07
CA ARG A 18 15.14 -11.61 14.75
C ARG A 18 14.06 -12.31 13.93
N ILE A 19 14.30 -12.65 12.66
CA ILE A 19 13.31 -13.39 11.87
C ILE A 19 13.51 -14.89 12.14
N PRO A 20 12.60 -15.55 12.87
CA PRO A 20 12.76 -16.98 13.17
C PRO A 20 12.55 -17.82 11.91
N LEU A 21 13.19 -18.98 11.83
CA LEU A 21 13.02 -19.95 10.72
C LEU A 21 11.54 -20.28 10.48
N SER A 22 10.75 -20.41 11.56
CA SER A 22 9.32 -20.67 11.47
C SER A 22 8.55 -19.60 10.71
N ALA A 23 8.95 -18.32 10.80
CA ALA A 23 8.32 -17.25 10.05
C ALA A 23 8.60 -17.37 8.54
N LEU A 24 9.84 -17.75 8.17
CA LEU A 24 10.17 -18.00 6.76
C LEU A 24 9.43 -19.22 6.20
N GLN A 25 9.28 -20.29 7.00
CA GLN A 25 8.51 -21.47 6.62
C GLN A 25 7.01 -21.15 6.47
N SER A 26 6.45 -20.34 7.37
CA SER A 26 5.08 -19.83 7.20
C SER A 26 4.93 -19.01 5.94
N TRP A 27 5.95 -18.22 5.55
CA TRP A 27 5.91 -17.48 4.29
C TRP A 27 5.91 -18.40 3.06
N GLU A 28 6.79 -19.41 3.02
CA GLU A 28 6.80 -20.39 1.94
C GLU A 28 5.43 -21.06 1.77
N GLN A 29 4.78 -21.43 2.88
CA GLN A 29 3.42 -22.00 2.88
C GLN A 29 2.36 -21.00 2.41
N ASP A 30 2.40 -19.76 2.89
CA ASP A 30 1.48 -18.70 2.48
C ASP A 30 1.64 -18.35 1.00
N TRP A 31 2.85 -18.45 0.46
CA TRP A 31 3.12 -18.30 -0.97
C TRP A 31 2.45 -19.39 -1.80
N VAL A 32 2.55 -20.65 -1.37
CA VAL A 32 1.85 -21.76 -2.03
C VAL A 32 0.33 -21.52 -1.99
N ALA A 33 -0.21 -21.07 -0.86
CA ALA A 33 -1.63 -20.75 -0.74
C ALA A 33 -2.05 -19.55 -1.61
N LEU A 34 -1.16 -18.56 -1.79
CA LEU A 34 -1.35 -17.43 -2.70
C LEU A 34 -1.43 -17.89 -4.16
N LEU A 35 -0.54 -18.78 -4.59
CA LEU A 35 -0.53 -19.33 -5.95
C LEU A 35 -1.76 -20.19 -6.27
N GLN A 36 -2.51 -20.64 -5.25
CA GLN A 36 -3.76 -21.37 -5.44
C GLN A 36 -4.98 -20.44 -5.61
N GLN A 37 -4.82 -19.14 -5.39
CA GLN A 37 -5.91 -18.19 -5.48
C GLN A 37 -6.07 -17.71 -6.92
N GLU A 38 -7.10 -18.22 -7.60
CA GLU A 38 -7.39 -17.89 -8.99
C GLU A 38 -7.41 -16.38 -9.23
N ARG A 39 -8.10 -15.62 -8.37
CA ARG A 39 -8.15 -14.15 -8.45
C ARG A 39 -6.76 -13.49 -8.51
N LEU A 40 -5.73 -14.05 -7.88
CA LEU A 40 -4.38 -13.50 -7.95
C LEU A 40 -3.65 -13.99 -9.19
N THR A 41 -3.72 -15.28 -9.48
CA THR A 41 -2.97 -15.85 -10.62
C THR A 41 -3.51 -15.47 -11.99
N VAL A 42 -4.79 -15.09 -12.09
CA VAL A 42 -5.37 -14.51 -13.31
C VAL A 42 -4.81 -13.12 -13.57
N HIS A 43 -4.67 -12.31 -12.53
CA HIS A 43 -4.19 -10.93 -12.69
C HIS A 43 -2.68 -10.79 -12.57
N LEU A 44 -1.97 -11.79 -12.03
CA LEU A 44 -0.51 -11.83 -11.84
C LEU A 44 0.06 -13.19 -12.32
N PRO A 45 -0.05 -13.52 -13.62
CA PRO A 45 0.43 -14.80 -14.13
C PRO A 45 1.93 -15.00 -13.91
N GLU A 46 2.72 -13.93 -13.82
CA GLU A 46 4.16 -14.00 -13.55
C GLU A 46 4.51 -14.65 -12.20
N LEU A 47 3.58 -14.71 -11.24
CA LEU A 47 3.82 -15.36 -9.95
C LEU A 47 4.09 -16.86 -10.08
N ARG A 48 3.54 -17.51 -11.12
CA ARG A 48 3.75 -18.95 -11.39
C ARG A 48 5.21 -19.30 -11.66
N ARG A 49 6.01 -18.29 -12.03
CA ARG A 49 7.43 -18.46 -12.30
C ARG A 49 8.28 -18.37 -11.05
N ILE A 50 7.72 -17.93 -9.94
CA ILE A 50 8.44 -17.73 -8.69
C ILE A 50 8.36 -18.99 -7.84
N GLN A 51 9.51 -19.58 -7.58
CA GLN A 51 9.70 -20.65 -6.63
C GLN A 51 10.34 -20.06 -5.37
N LEU A 52 9.66 -20.24 -4.23
CA LEU A 52 10.22 -19.93 -2.92
C LEU A 52 10.72 -21.21 -2.27
N SER A 53 11.88 -21.14 -1.64
CA SER A 53 12.36 -22.21 -0.77
C SER A 53 13.09 -21.62 0.45
N VAL A 54 12.95 -22.27 1.60
CA VAL A 54 13.67 -21.89 2.81
C VAL A 54 14.92 -22.74 2.96
N LEU A 55 16.07 -22.08 3.01
CA LEU A 55 17.34 -22.74 3.33
C LEU A 55 17.54 -22.68 4.85
N PRO A 56 17.49 -23.83 5.56
CA PRO A 56 17.89 -23.86 6.95
C PRO A 56 19.36 -23.47 7.01
N GLY A 57 19.72 -22.49 7.84
CA GLY A 57 21.10 -22.03 7.97
C GLY A 57 22.04 -23.22 8.21
N ILE A 58 23.23 -23.21 7.60
CA ILE A 58 24.16 -24.33 7.66
C ILE A 58 24.60 -24.54 9.12
N VAL A 59 24.18 -25.66 9.70
CA VAL A 59 24.66 -26.14 11.00
C VAL A 59 25.85 -27.05 10.72
N ALA A 60 27.00 -26.80 11.34
CA ALA A 60 28.15 -27.69 11.21
C ALA A 60 27.81 -29.07 11.79
N ALA A 61 28.56 -30.10 11.36
CA ALA A 61 28.36 -31.49 11.78
C ALA A 61 28.47 -31.72 13.30
N ASP A 62 29.04 -30.76 14.04
CA ASP A 62 29.15 -30.77 15.51
C ASP A 62 27.98 -30.06 16.21
N GLY A 63 26.94 -29.65 15.46
CA GLY A 63 25.79 -28.93 15.98
C GLY A 63 26.04 -27.44 16.25
N LYS A 64 27.24 -26.91 15.93
CA LYS A 64 27.53 -25.47 16.07
C LYS A 64 27.20 -24.74 14.79
N THR A 65 26.63 -23.55 14.92
CA THR A 65 26.45 -22.63 13.81
C THR A 65 27.83 -22.19 13.31
N LEU A 66 28.09 -22.31 12.01
CA LEU A 66 29.36 -21.83 11.43
C LEU A 66 29.50 -20.33 11.71
N ALA A 67 30.70 -19.90 12.12
CA ALA A 67 30.97 -18.51 12.50
C ALA A 67 31.17 -17.58 11.28
N ASP A 68 30.56 -17.89 10.14
CA ASP A 68 30.53 -16.98 9.00
C ASP A 68 29.28 -16.09 9.14
N PRO A 69 29.41 -14.75 9.05
CA PRO A 69 28.27 -13.83 9.16
C PRO A 69 27.11 -14.12 8.18
N LEU A 70 27.35 -14.88 7.12
CA LEU A 70 26.35 -15.38 6.16
C LEU A 70 25.95 -16.85 6.37
N HIS A 71 26.79 -17.71 6.96
CA HIS A 71 26.48 -19.14 7.11
C HIS A 71 25.88 -19.44 8.49
N GLY A 72 24.56 -19.58 8.55
CA GLY A 72 23.85 -19.97 9.77
C GLY A 72 22.51 -19.26 9.97
N LYS A 73 22.22 -18.24 9.17
CA LYS A 73 20.93 -17.56 9.18
C LYS A 73 19.94 -18.28 8.27
N PRO A 74 18.69 -18.51 8.71
CA PRO A 74 17.61 -18.91 7.82
C PRO A 74 17.53 -17.96 6.63
N THR A 75 17.52 -18.50 5.41
CA THR A 75 17.50 -17.71 4.17
C THR A 75 16.30 -18.09 3.34
N LEU A 76 15.61 -17.11 2.75
CA LEU A 76 14.59 -17.36 1.75
C LEU A 76 15.19 -17.19 0.36
N LEU A 77 15.16 -18.27 -0.41
CA LEU A 77 15.59 -18.29 -1.79
C LEU A 77 14.38 -18.06 -2.70
N LEU A 78 14.46 -17.04 -3.55
CA LEU A 78 13.45 -16.74 -4.58
C LEU A 78 14.04 -17.01 -5.96
N GLN A 79 13.56 -18.06 -6.62
CA GLN A 79 14.02 -18.43 -7.94
C GLN A 79 12.94 -18.11 -8.97
N THR A 80 13.33 -17.48 -10.07
CA THR A 80 12.44 -17.29 -11.21
C THR A 80 12.82 -18.22 -12.35
N THR A 81 11.82 -18.85 -12.96
CA THR A 81 12.00 -19.56 -14.24
C THR A 81 11.97 -18.56 -15.41
N ALA A 82 12.57 -18.95 -16.54
CA ALA A 82 12.48 -18.16 -17.78
C ALA A 82 11.02 -18.05 -18.24
N ARG A 83 10.65 -16.91 -18.85
CA ARG A 83 9.34 -16.76 -19.48
C ARG A 83 9.19 -17.74 -20.66
N THR A 84 8.03 -18.35 -20.77
CA THR A 84 7.54 -18.98 -22.00
C THR A 84 7.30 -17.90 -23.07
N VAL A 85 7.10 -18.32 -24.32
CA VAL A 85 6.80 -17.38 -25.43
C VAL A 85 5.51 -16.61 -25.15
N ALA A 86 4.44 -17.30 -24.72
CA ALA A 86 3.16 -16.66 -24.39
C ALA A 86 3.29 -15.64 -23.24
N GLU A 87 4.06 -15.97 -22.20
CA GLU A 87 4.29 -15.04 -21.08
C GLU A 87 5.12 -13.81 -21.49
N ARG A 88 6.02 -13.95 -22.47
CA ARG A 88 6.73 -12.80 -23.05
C ARG A 88 5.76 -11.90 -23.81
N GLU A 89 4.96 -12.45 -24.70
CA GLU A 89 3.97 -11.70 -25.47
C GLU A 89 3.00 -10.95 -24.56
N GLU A 90 2.49 -11.60 -23.51
CA GLU A 90 1.59 -10.98 -22.54
C GLU A 90 2.27 -9.87 -21.73
N ARG A 91 3.54 -10.07 -21.37
CA ARG A 91 4.36 -9.04 -20.71
C ARG A 91 4.61 -7.86 -21.63
N ASP A 92 4.93 -8.09 -22.90
CA ASP A 92 5.21 -7.02 -23.87
C ASP A 92 3.95 -6.21 -24.16
N GLN A 93 2.77 -6.85 -24.20
CA GLN A 93 1.49 -6.15 -24.29
C GLN A 93 1.25 -5.21 -23.10
N ARG A 94 1.61 -5.63 -21.89
CA ARG A 94 1.55 -4.76 -20.70
C ARG A 94 2.62 -3.67 -20.73
N ALA A 95 3.80 -4.00 -21.23
CA ALA A 95 4.95 -3.11 -21.26
C ALA A 95 4.73 -1.87 -22.14
N VAL A 96 3.76 -1.91 -23.06
CA VAL A 96 3.34 -0.77 -23.90
C VAL A 96 3.07 0.49 -23.06
N PHE A 97 2.58 0.33 -21.83
CA PHE A 97 2.29 1.47 -20.94
C PHE A 97 3.52 2.02 -20.22
N GLU A 98 4.63 1.28 -20.15
CA GLU A 98 5.82 1.72 -19.41
C GLU A 98 6.45 2.96 -20.05
N ASP A 99 6.43 3.04 -21.39
CA ASP A 99 6.96 4.19 -22.16
C ASP A 99 6.03 5.42 -22.15
N VAL A 100 4.76 5.25 -21.74
CA VAL A 100 3.79 6.36 -21.65
C VAL A 100 4.11 7.25 -20.46
N PHE A 101 4.61 6.67 -19.36
CA PHE A 101 4.85 7.38 -18.12
C PHE A 101 6.31 7.82 -17.99
N THR A 102 6.51 9.03 -17.50
CA THR A 102 7.86 9.53 -17.17
C THR A 102 7.89 9.94 -15.72
N GLU A 103 9.03 9.74 -15.06
CA GLU A 103 9.24 10.13 -13.66
C GLU A 103 8.84 11.59 -13.41
N SER A 104 9.24 12.50 -14.30
CA SER A 104 8.94 13.93 -14.15
C SER A 104 7.45 14.22 -14.20
N LYS A 105 6.70 13.69 -15.17
CA LYS A 105 5.27 13.95 -15.31
C LYS A 105 4.48 13.28 -14.18
N THR A 106 4.79 12.03 -13.86
CA THR A 106 4.13 11.30 -12.78
C THR A 106 4.38 11.95 -11.43
N THR A 107 5.62 12.38 -11.15
CA THR A 107 5.93 13.09 -9.90
C THR A 107 5.17 14.42 -9.80
N ALA A 108 5.11 15.19 -10.88
CA ALA A 108 4.36 16.46 -10.90
C ALA A 108 2.86 16.24 -10.64
N ALA A 109 2.24 15.25 -11.29
CA ALA A 109 0.84 14.90 -11.07
C ALA A 109 0.58 14.44 -9.63
N LEU A 110 1.49 13.65 -9.04
CA LEU A 110 1.38 13.24 -7.64
C LEU A 110 1.55 14.40 -6.66
N GLN A 111 2.42 15.36 -6.93
CA GLN A 111 2.54 16.57 -6.11
C GLN A 111 1.26 17.41 -6.17
N HIS A 112 0.62 17.51 -7.34
CA HIS A 112 -0.67 18.16 -7.50
C HIS A 112 -1.77 17.45 -6.69
N PHE A 113 -1.85 16.11 -6.81
CA PHE A 113 -2.74 15.27 -6.01
C PHE A 113 -2.56 15.49 -4.50
N VAL A 114 -1.31 15.50 -4.02
CA VAL A 114 -1.02 15.73 -2.60
C VAL A 114 -1.48 17.13 -2.18
N THR A 115 -1.22 18.15 -2.99
CA THR A 115 -1.64 19.53 -2.73
C THR A 115 -3.17 19.67 -2.66
N ARG A 116 -3.89 19.00 -3.57
CA ARG A 116 -5.35 19.08 -3.66
C ARG A 116 -6.04 18.28 -2.56
N LEU A 117 -5.66 17.03 -2.35
CA LEU A 117 -6.45 16.07 -1.57
C LEU A 117 -5.83 15.73 -0.21
N VAL A 118 -4.52 15.81 -0.07
CA VAL A 118 -3.83 15.34 1.15
C VAL A 118 -3.45 16.52 2.06
N GLN A 119 -2.97 17.61 1.48
CA GLN A 119 -2.44 18.77 2.18
C GLN A 119 -3.49 19.43 3.09
N LYS A 120 -3.09 19.70 4.34
CA LYS A 120 -3.89 20.42 5.33
C LYS A 120 -4.33 21.79 4.79
N GLY A 121 -5.63 22.08 4.92
CA GLY A 121 -6.22 23.36 4.53
C GLY A 121 -6.76 23.40 3.10
N SER A 122 -6.46 22.41 2.25
CA SER A 122 -7.11 22.29 0.94
C SER A 122 -8.59 21.94 1.08
N ALA A 123 -9.39 22.21 0.04
CA ALA A 123 -10.82 21.87 0.01
C ALA A 123 -11.08 20.36 0.20
N GLY A 124 -10.14 19.51 -0.22
CA GLY A 124 -10.21 18.06 -0.10
C GLY A 124 -9.41 17.45 1.07
N ALA A 125 -8.76 18.25 1.93
CA ALA A 125 -7.72 17.77 2.85
C ALA A 125 -8.14 16.53 3.67
N THR A 126 -7.53 15.40 3.35
CA THR A 126 -7.76 14.08 3.97
C THR A 126 -6.74 13.77 5.07
N CYS A 127 -5.56 14.39 5.04
CA CYS A 127 -4.50 14.22 6.04
C CYS A 127 -4.27 15.52 6.84
N PRO A 128 -4.34 15.49 8.18
CA PRO A 128 -4.08 16.68 8.99
C PRO A 128 -2.57 16.94 9.20
N TYR A 129 -1.70 16.04 8.76
CA TYR A 129 -0.26 16.03 9.06
C TYR A 129 0.64 16.28 7.83
N THR A 130 0.06 16.67 6.70
CA THR A 130 0.80 17.01 5.47
C THR A 130 0.65 18.51 5.22
N ALA A 131 1.73 19.27 5.32
CA ALA A 131 1.67 20.74 5.16
C ALA A 131 1.79 21.18 3.70
N SER A 132 2.49 20.39 2.87
CA SER A 132 2.65 20.61 1.44
C SER A 132 2.98 19.29 0.74
N ALA A 133 3.04 19.30 -0.59
CA ALA A 133 3.60 18.18 -1.35
C ALA A 133 5.05 17.83 -0.95
N ALA A 134 5.81 18.80 -0.45
CA ALA A 134 7.21 18.59 -0.08
C ALA A 134 7.40 18.08 1.34
N VAL A 135 6.46 18.30 2.28
CA VAL A 135 6.69 18.07 3.73
C VAL A 135 5.53 17.36 4.39
N ALA A 136 5.85 16.26 5.10
CA ALA A 136 4.91 15.45 5.88
C ALA A 136 5.27 15.43 7.38
N ALA A 137 4.42 14.76 8.16
CA ALA A 137 4.51 14.63 9.62
C ALA A 137 4.46 15.95 10.40
N VAL A 138 3.90 17.00 9.82
CA VAL A 138 3.73 18.30 10.48
C VAL A 138 2.65 18.23 11.55
N GLY A 139 2.91 18.83 12.72
CA GLY A 139 1.98 18.82 13.85
C GLY A 139 2.13 17.60 14.77
N LEU A 140 3.11 16.73 14.51
CA LEU A 140 3.46 15.59 15.36
C LEU A 140 4.69 15.87 16.27
N GLU A 141 5.21 17.10 16.27
CA GLU A 141 6.43 17.47 16.99
C GLU A 141 6.26 17.32 18.50
N ALA A 142 5.07 17.65 19.03
CA ALA A 142 4.73 17.45 20.44
C ALA A 142 4.73 15.97 20.86
N ARG A 143 4.73 15.04 19.89
CA ARG A 143 4.83 13.59 20.09
C ARG A 143 6.21 13.04 19.71
N GLY A 144 7.20 13.93 19.54
CA GLY A 144 8.60 13.57 19.26
C GLY A 144 8.86 13.19 17.80
N ILE A 145 7.93 13.45 16.88
CA ILE A 145 8.10 13.19 15.45
C ILE A 145 8.39 14.51 14.74
N GLN A 146 9.58 14.62 14.17
CA GLN A 146 9.96 15.77 13.37
C GLN A 146 9.32 15.69 11.97
N ALA A 147 8.84 16.82 11.47
CA ALA A 147 8.46 16.95 10.07
C ALA A 147 9.67 16.74 9.16
N GLY A 148 9.44 16.14 7.99
CA GLY A 148 10.50 15.85 7.04
C GLY A 148 9.97 15.77 5.61
N PRO A 149 10.87 15.66 4.62
CA PRO A 149 10.49 15.72 3.23
C PRO A 149 9.74 14.46 2.78
N VAL A 150 8.89 14.61 1.77
CA VAL A 150 8.25 13.51 1.05
C VAL A 150 9.17 13.07 -0.08
N GLY A 151 9.57 11.80 -0.09
CA GLY A 151 10.28 11.20 -1.22
C GLY A 151 9.31 10.75 -2.29
N TYR A 152 9.55 11.17 -3.54
CA TYR A 152 8.82 10.65 -4.71
C TYR A 152 9.73 9.66 -5.42
N ARG A 153 9.28 8.42 -5.58
CA ARG A 153 10.02 7.36 -6.29
C ARG A 153 9.15 6.86 -7.42
N PHE A 154 9.79 6.56 -8.54
CA PHE A 154 9.12 6.14 -9.75
C PHE A 154 9.74 4.87 -10.29
N ASP A 155 8.91 3.90 -10.64
CA ASP A 155 9.31 2.80 -11.51
C ASP A 155 8.15 2.55 -12.48
N ALA A 156 8.46 2.59 -13.78
CA ALA A 156 7.47 2.44 -14.83
C ALA A 156 6.99 1.00 -14.99
N THR A 157 7.52 0.03 -14.23
CA THR A 157 7.26 -1.38 -14.46
C THR A 157 5.76 -1.73 -14.44
N SER A 158 5.40 -2.62 -15.36
CA SER A 158 4.14 -3.32 -15.37
C SER A 158 4.22 -4.69 -14.68
N ASP A 159 5.40 -5.14 -14.24
CA ASP A 159 5.66 -6.47 -13.68
C ASP A 159 5.56 -6.51 -12.13
N ALA A 160 4.75 -7.42 -11.60
CA ALA A 160 4.48 -7.50 -10.16
C ALA A 160 5.71 -7.87 -9.32
N VAL A 161 6.64 -8.65 -9.87
CA VAL A 161 7.87 -9.05 -9.20
C VAL A 161 8.81 -7.86 -9.08
N ARG A 162 8.96 -7.09 -10.16
CA ARG A 162 9.72 -5.84 -10.15
C ARG A 162 9.08 -4.82 -9.19
N ALA A 163 7.76 -4.65 -9.23
CA ALA A 163 7.05 -3.76 -8.32
C ALA A 163 7.31 -4.11 -6.84
N THR A 164 7.28 -5.41 -6.50
CA THR A 164 7.59 -5.90 -5.15
C THR A 164 9.05 -5.63 -4.75
N ALA A 165 9.99 -5.78 -5.68
CA ALA A 165 11.41 -5.50 -5.41
C ALA A 165 11.64 -4.00 -5.14
N VAL A 166 11.12 -3.13 -6.01
CA VAL A 166 11.25 -1.67 -5.87
C VAL A 166 10.57 -1.18 -4.59
N PHE A 167 9.44 -1.78 -4.23
CA PHE A 167 8.79 -1.53 -2.95
C PHE A 167 9.73 -1.78 -1.76
N TRP A 168 10.44 -2.92 -1.75
CA TRP A 168 11.39 -3.22 -0.68
C TRP A 168 12.61 -2.30 -0.68
N ASP A 169 13.12 -1.92 -1.86
CA ASP A 169 14.18 -0.91 -1.97
C ASP A 169 13.73 0.42 -1.32
N CYS A 170 12.49 0.84 -1.56
CA CYS A 170 11.91 2.04 -0.95
C CYS A 170 11.72 1.89 0.56
N VAL A 171 11.26 0.73 1.04
CA VAL A 171 11.15 0.46 2.49
C VAL A 171 12.51 0.56 3.14
N GLN A 172 13.55 -0.05 2.55
CA GLN A 172 14.91 0.01 3.07
C GLN A 172 15.40 1.46 3.11
N GLU A 173 15.25 2.21 2.02
CA GLU A 173 15.63 3.61 1.94
C GLU A 173 14.93 4.46 3.02
N CYS A 174 13.62 4.29 3.17
CA CYS A 174 12.82 4.99 4.18
C CYS A 174 13.36 4.66 5.58
N LEU A 175 13.58 3.39 5.91
CA LEU A 175 14.00 2.99 7.24
C LEU A 175 15.47 3.29 7.56
N SER A 176 16.37 3.30 6.56
CA SER A 176 17.78 3.61 6.74
C SER A 176 18.08 5.11 6.77
N THR A 177 17.20 5.93 6.23
CA THR A 177 17.31 7.39 6.24
C THR A 177 16.67 7.96 7.51
N SER A 178 17.15 9.08 8.03
CA SER A 178 16.52 9.73 9.19
C SER A 178 15.14 10.29 8.82
N ALA A 179 14.21 10.38 9.79
CA ALA A 179 12.88 10.94 9.52
C ALA A 179 12.90 12.43 9.12
N ALA A 180 13.93 13.17 9.54
CA ALA A 180 14.14 14.57 9.19
C ALA A 180 14.57 14.74 7.72
N ASP A 181 15.29 13.76 7.17
CA ASP A 181 15.80 13.78 5.79
C ASP A 181 14.88 13.04 4.81
N LEU A 182 14.02 12.15 5.32
CA LEU A 182 13.01 11.43 4.55
C LEU A 182 11.87 10.97 5.46
N SER A 183 10.76 11.70 5.45
CA SER A 183 9.63 11.41 6.33
C SER A 183 8.82 10.20 5.84
N THR A 184 8.55 10.15 4.54
CA THR A 184 7.66 9.17 3.90
C THR A 184 8.04 9.03 2.42
N ILE A 185 7.70 7.91 1.79
CA ILE A 185 7.91 7.72 0.34
C ILE A 185 6.57 7.50 -0.35
N LEU A 186 6.33 8.22 -1.44
CA LEU A 186 5.30 7.94 -2.43
C LEU A 186 5.95 7.22 -3.60
N LEU A 187 5.78 5.90 -3.67
CA LEU A 187 6.23 5.07 -4.78
C LEU A 187 5.13 5.00 -5.84
N SER A 188 5.37 5.60 -7.00
CA SER A 188 4.49 5.51 -8.17
C SER A 188 4.85 4.31 -9.05
N LEU A 189 3.82 3.53 -9.42
CA LEU A 189 3.93 2.34 -10.27
C LEU A 189 2.87 2.44 -11.39
N PRO A 190 2.93 3.46 -12.26
CA PRO A 190 1.79 3.85 -13.09
C PRO A 190 1.38 2.80 -14.14
N ALA A 191 2.28 1.89 -14.53
CA ALA A 191 1.93 0.78 -15.42
C ALA A 191 1.39 -0.48 -14.69
N ILE A 192 1.32 -0.47 -13.35
CA ILE A 192 0.60 -1.50 -12.60
C ILE A 192 -0.88 -1.16 -12.60
N GLY A 193 -1.63 -1.83 -13.46
CA GLY A 193 -3.06 -1.62 -13.60
C GLY A 193 -3.40 -0.23 -14.15
N PRO A 194 -2.95 0.13 -15.36
CA PRO A 194 -3.31 1.43 -15.92
C PRO A 194 -4.82 1.48 -16.22
N GLY A 195 -5.41 2.67 -16.07
CA GLY A 195 -6.80 2.92 -16.42
C GLY A 195 -7.83 2.30 -15.47
N ALA A 196 -9.09 2.30 -15.89
CA ALA A 196 -10.21 1.82 -15.08
C ALA A 196 -10.20 0.29 -14.92
N ASP A 197 -9.86 -0.42 -16.00
CA ASP A 197 -9.87 -1.89 -16.03
C ASP A 197 -8.64 -2.52 -15.35
N GLY A 198 -7.66 -1.70 -14.96
CA GLY A 198 -6.43 -2.13 -14.29
C GLY A 198 -6.56 -2.40 -12.79
N HIS A 199 -7.70 -2.05 -12.18
CA HIS A 199 -7.88 -2.09 -10.73
C HIS A 199 -7.63 -3.48 -10.13
N ASP A 200 -8.06 -4.56 -10.78
CA ASP A 200 -7.89 -5.91 -10.25
C ASP A 200 -6.42 -6.35 -10.22
N ARG A 201 -5.65 -5.95 -11.23
CA ARG A 201 -4.19 -6.19 -11.23
C ARG A 201 -3.51 -5.40 -10.12
N PHE A 202 -3.88 -4.14 -9.94
CA PHE A 202 -3.41 -3.36 -8.80
C PHE A 202 -3.76 -4.02 -7.46
N ALA A 203 -5.02 -4.40 -7.27
CA ALA A 203 -5.51 -5.04 -6.05
C ALA A 203 -4.72 -6.33 -5.75
N ALA A 204 -4.42 -7.12 -6.78
CA ALA A 204 -3.60 -8.31 -6.65
C ALA A 204 -2.14 -7.98 -6.25
N VAL A 205 -1.52 -6.96 -6.86
CA VAL A 205 -0.14 -6.54 -6.50
C VAL A 205 -0.06 -6.04 -5.06
N VAL A 206 -1.02 -5.22 -4.63
CA VAL A 206 -1.00 -4.70 -3.26
C VAL A 206 -1.40 -5.74 -2.22
N GLU A 207 -2.21 -6.75 -2.59
CA GLU A 207 -2.44 -7.93 -1.74
C GLU A 207 -1.12 -8.70 -1.55
N LEU A 208 -0.37 -8.93 -2.63
CA LEU A 208 0.94 -9.57 -2.58
C LEU A 208 1.91 -8.84 -1.64
N ILE A 209 2.03 -7.53 -1.82
CA ILE A 209 2.88 -6.67 -0.98
C ILE A 209 2.41 -6.73 0.47
N SER A 210 1.11 -6.58 0.73
CA SER A 210 0.55 -6.53 2.09
C SER A 210 0.73 -7.83 2.84
N ARG A 211 0.61 -8.99 2.18
CA ARG A 211 0.84 -10.29 2.83
C ARG A 211 2.29 -10.50 3.23
N ASN A 212 3.24 -10.03 2.41
CA ASN A 212 4.65 -10.06 2.79
C ASN A 212 4.87 -9.30 4.12
N LEU A 213 4.11 -8.23 4.40
CA LEU A 213 4.25 -7.45 5.64
C LEU A 213 3.73 -8.15 6.89
N CYS A 214 2.58 -8.84 6.79
CA CYS A 214 1.99 -9.57 7.92
C CYS A 214 2.97 -10.59 8.52
N LEU A 215 3.85 -11.15 7.68
CA LEU A 215 4.86 -12.13 8.08
C LEU A 215 6.04 -11.51 8.84
N PHE A 216 6.44 -10.29 8.48
CA PHE A 216 7.55 -9.59 9.14
C PHE A 216 7.15 -8.81 10.39
N ARG A 217 5.85 -8.77 10.74
CA ARG A 217 5.31 -7.74 11.62
C ARG A 217 5.74 -6.35 11.13
N GLY A 218 5.79 -6.18 9.80
CA GLY A 218 6.22 -4.94 9.16
C GLY A 218 5.31 -3.78 9.56
N ASP A 219 4.07 -4.07 9.94
CA ASP A 219 3.12 -3.13 10.54
C ASP A 219 3.62 -2.47 11.84
N ALA A 220 4.52 -3.12 12.57
CA ALA A 220 5.19 -2.51 13.72
C ALA A 220 6.34 -1.56 13.33
N VAL A 221 6.74 -1.51 12.05
CA VAL A 221 7.91 -0.77 11.56
C VAL A 221 7.53 0.32 10.57
N PHE A 222 6.59 0.04 9.67
CA PHE A 222 6.08 0.99 8.67
C PHE A 222 4.62 0.71 8.28
N GLY A 223 3.94 1.78 7.92
CA GLY A 223 2.57 1.79 7.41
C GLY A 223 2.52 1.82 5.90
N LEU A 224 1.46 1.25 5.32
CA LEU A 224 1.14 1.41 3.91
C LEU A 224 -0.14 2.19 3.70
N VAL A 225 -0.22 2.87 2.57
CA VAL A 225 -1.47 3.36 2.00
C VAL A 225 -1.44 3.17 0.49
N HIS A 226 -2.46 2.49 -0.04
CA HIS A 226 -2.54 2.16 -1.46
C HIS A 226 -3.49 3.08 -2.21
N PHE A 227 -3.11 3.48 -3.41
CA PHE A 227 -3.88 4.39 -4.27
C PHE A 227 -3.94 3.87 -5.70
N HIS A 228 -5.06 4.13 -6.37
CA HIS A 228 -5.32 3.76 -7.77
C HIS A 228 -6.35 4.70 -8.39
N PRO A 229 -6.27 5.05 -9.69
CA PRO A 229 -7.25 5.96 -10.32
C PRO A 229 -8.70 5.51 -10.15
N ALA A 230 -8.96 4.23 -10.40
CA ALA A 230 -10.26 3.61 -10.20
C ALA A 230 -10.41 2.91 -8.84
N TYR A 231 -9.69 3.35 -7.79
CA TYR A 231 -9.78 2.72 -6.47
C TYR A 231 -11.25 2.54 -6.05
N ASP A 232 -11.60 1.32 -5.69
CA ASP A 232 -12.86 0.98 -5.06
C ASP A 232 -12.62 0.00 -3.91
N ARG A 233 -12.97 0.42 -2.69
CA ARG A 233 -12.84 -0.43 -1.52
C ARG A 233 -13.63 -1.73 -1.67
N ASP A 234 -14.78 -1.74 -2.32
CA ASP A 234 -15.62 -2.94 -2.43
C ASP A 234 -15.01 -4.02 -3.32
N ALA A 235 -14.03 -3.66 -4.16
CA ALA A 235 -13.28 -4.60 -5.01
C ALA A 235 -11.97 -5.11 -4.37
N ILE A 236 -11.62 -4.65 -3.16
CA ILE A 236 -10.41 -5.08 -2.46
C ILE A 236 -10.72 -6.25 -1.51
N HIS A 237 -9.98 -7.36 -1.67
CA HIS A 237 -10.11 -8.52 -0.79
C HIS A 237 -9.26 -8.36 0.50
N PRO A 238 -9.79 -8.74 1.68
CA PRO A 238 -11.18 -9.14 1.94
C PRO A 238 -12.14 -7.94 1.89
N VAL A 239 -13.33 -8.14 1.31
CA VAL A 239 -14.32 -7.07 1.10
C VAL A 239 -14.88 -6.56 2.43
N ASP A 240 -15.35 -7.48 3.28
CA ASP A 240 -16.04 -7.15 4.53
C ASP A 240 -15.15 -7.11 5.79
N LYS A 241 -13.83 -7.18 5.61
CA LYS A 241 -12.85 -7.16 6.71
C LYS A 241 -11.76 -6.14 6.41
N PRO A 242 -11.03 -5.62 7.40
CA PRO A 242 -9.89 -4.76 7.14
C PRO A 242 -8.88 -5.41 6.20
N ALA A 243 -8.38 -4.63 5.23
CA ALA A 243 -7.28 -4.99 4.36
C ALA A 243 -6.13 -4.00 4.60
N TYR A 244 -4.91 -4.48 4.78
CA TYR A 244 -3.79 -3.65 5.19
C TYR A 244 -3.48 -2.57 4.15
N GLY A 245 -3.32 -1.32 4.59
CA GLY A 245 -3.10 -0.16 3.72
C GLY A 245 -4.30 0.32 2.91
N HIS A 246 -5.46 -0.33 3.03
CA HIS A 246 -6.71 0.09 2.39
C HIS A 246 -7.63 0.86 3.34
N LEU A 247 -8.66 1.50 2.77
CA LEU A 247 -9.76 2.05 3.57
C LEU A 247 -10.47 0.94 4.36
N PRO A 248 -11.14 1.25 5.48
CA PRO A 248 -12.08 0.31 6.10
C PRO A 248 -13.18 -0.09 5.10
N PRO A 249 -13.79 -1.28 5.23
CA PRO A 249 -14.92 -1.67 4.39
C PRO A 249 -15.98 -0.58 4.29
N THR A 250 -16.58 -0.38 3.12
CA THR A 250 -17.60 0.66 2.90
C THR A 250 -18.78 0.49 3.88
N SER A 251 -19.14 -0.76 4.18
CA SER A 251 -20.16 -1.13 5.17
C SER A 251 -19.85 -0.63 6.60
N TRP A 252 -18.60 -0.28 6.91
CA TRP A 252 -18.19 0.23 8.22
C TRP A 252 -18.34 1.74 8.35
N ILE A 253 -18.50 2.49 7.24
CA ILE A 253 -18.53 3.96 7.27
C ILE A 253 -19.70 4.47 8.14
N ARG A 254 -20.91 3.91 7.98
CA ARG A 254 -22.07 4.29 8.80
C ARG A 254 -21.91 3.93 10.29
N PRO A 255 -21.51 2.69 10.65
CA PRO A 255 -21.11 2.37 12.02
C PRO A 255 -20.07 3.34 12.60
N MET A 256 -19.02 3.67 11.84
CA MET A 256 -18.00 4.62 12.28
C MET A 256 -18.57 6.02 12.51
N LEU A 257 -19.45 6.49 11.63
CA LEU A 257 -20.13 7.78 11.78
C LEU A 257 -20.98 7.83 13.05
N ARG A 258 -21.78 6.79 13.32
CA ARG A 258 -22.58 6.66 14.56
C ARG A 258 -21.68 6.65 15.80
N HIS A 259 -20.60 5.86 15.77
CA HIS A 259 -19.65 5.80 16.88
C HIS A 259 -19.01 7.16 17.15
N ASN A 260 -18.61 7.90 16.11
CA ASN A 260 -18.04 9.23 16.25
C ASN A 260 -19.07 10.28 16.73
N ASN A 261 -20.34 10.12 16.35
CA ASN A 261 -21.44 11.04 16.69
C ASN A 261 -22.08 10.81 18.06
N ASN A 262 -21.96 9.61 18.64
CA ASN A 262 -22.49 9.29 19.98
C ASN A 262 -21.94 10.21 21.10
N ASN A 263 -20.95 11.05 20.80
CA ASN A 263 -20.45 12.09 21.70
C ASN A 263 -21.08 13.48 21.51
N ASN A 264 -21.92 13.76 20.48
CA ASN A 264 -22.35 15.14 20.15
C ASN A 264 -23.67 15.33 19.36
N ASN A 265 -24.69 14.45 19.46
CA ASN A 265 -26.04 14.67 18.89
C ASN A 265 -26.08 15.06 17.37
N LYS A 266 -25.08 14.64 16.59
CA LYS A 266 -24.93 14.98 15.15
C LYS A 266 -25.62 14.02 14.19
N ASP A 267 -26.54 13.18 14.67
CA ASP A 267 -27.20 12.16 13.85
C ASP A 267 -27.92 12.75 12.63
N ALA A 268 -28.43 13.98 12.74
CA ALA A 268 -29.11 14.67 11.63
C ALA A 268 -28.22 14.92 10.40
N GLU A 269 -26.96 15.39 10.57
CA GLU A 269 -26.06 15.65 9.43
C GLU A 269 -25.61 14.35 8.75
N THR A 270 -25.47 13.26 9.50
CA THR A 270 -25.07 11.95 8.97
C THR A 270 -26.19 11.17 8.28
N LEU A 271 -27.45 11.53 8.53
CA LEU A 271 -28.61 10.95 7.86
C LEU A 271 -28.90 11.60 6.51
N LEU A 272 -28.31 12.76 6.20
CA LEU A 272 -28.50 13.45 4.92
C LEU A 272 -27.77 12.78 3.77
N PHE A 273 -26.67 12.07 4.04
CA PHE A 273 -25.88 11.41 3.00
C PHE A 273 -26.41 10.00 2.69
N THR A 274 -26.65 9.75 1.42
CA THR A 274 -26.97 8.43 0.87
C THR A 274 -25.73 7.52 0.86
N ASP A 275 -25.92 6.22 0.64
CA ASP A 275 -24.79 5.30 0.49
C ASP A 275 -23.93 5.66 -0.74
N ALA A 276 -24.54 6.19 -1.80
CA ALA A 276 -23.82 6.70 -2.97
C ALA A 276 -22.93 7.89 -2.60
N ASP A 277 -23.42 8.82 -1.79
CA ASP A 277 -22.60 9.96 -1.33
C ASP A 277 -21.42 9.47 -0.48
N LEU A 278 -21.65 8.51 0.42
CA LEU A 278 -20.59 7.96 1.27
C LEU A 278 -19.55 7.14 0.49
N ARG A 279 -19.89 6.60 -0.69
CA ARG A 279 -18.91 6.00 -1.62
C ARG A 279 -17.89 7.01 -2.13
N CYS A 280 -18.15 8.32 -2.06
CA CYS A 280 -17.14 9.35 -2.32
C CYS A 280 -15.92 9.23 -1.40
N ALA A 281 -16.03 8.51 -0.28
CA ALA A 281 -14.87 8.17 0.57
C ALA A 281 -13.76 7.42 -0.19
N ASN A 282 -14.07 6.69 -1.27
CA ASN A 282 -13.07 6.05 -2.12
C ASN A 282 -12.12 7.07 -2.77
N TYR A 283 -12.54 8.31 -2.99
CA TYR A 283 -11.67 9.36 -3.55
C TYR A 283 -10.49 9.70 -2.64
N GLN A 284 -10.50 9.33 -1.35
CA GLN A 284 -9.30 9.39 -0.49
C GLN A 284 -8.12 8.60 -1.05
N ARG A 285 -8.40 7.60 -1.90
CA ARG A 285 -7.42 6.68 -2.50
C ARG A 285 -7.41 6.74 -4.02
N ARG A 286 -8.24 7.59 -4.65
CA ARG A 286 -8.21 7.82 -6.09
C ARG A 286 -7.14 8.86 -6.43
N ALA A 287 -6.00 8.38 -6.91
CA ALA A 287 -4.85 9.18 -7.32
C ALA A 287 -4.66 9.08 -8.84
N PRO A 288 -3.91 9.99 -9.48
CA PRO A 288 -3.78 10.00 -10.95
C PRO A 288 -3.09 8.77 -11.52
N CYS A 289 -2.33 8.04 -10.71
CA CYS A 289 -1.77 6.73 -11.05
C CYS A 289 -1.78 5.81 -9.84
N THR A 290 -1.46 4.54 -10.09
CA THR A 290 -1.17 3.57 -9.04
C THR A 290 0.03 4.04 -8.22
N MET A 291 -0.14 4.10 -6.90
CA MET A 291 0.96 4.41 -5.98
C MET A 291 0.79 3.77 -4.61
N ILE A 292 1.92 3.61 -3.92
CA ILE A 292 2.00 3.13 -2.54
C ILE A 292 2.70 4.20 -1.71
N ASN A 293 2.04 4.67 -0.67
CA ASN A 293 2.66 5.52 0.35
C ASN A 293 3.23 4.65 1.47
N ILE A 294 4.52 4.79 1.73
CA ILE A 294 5.28 4.08 2.77
C ILE A 294 5.56 5.07 3.90
N LEU A 295 4.85 4.87 5.02
CA LEU A 295 4.86 5.70 6.22
C LEU A 295 5.68 5.05 7.31
N ARG A 296 6.31 5.81 8.21
CA ARG A 296 6.98 5.22 9.38
C ARG A 296 5.96 4.82 10.44
N ALA A 297 6.14 3.68 11.12
CA ALA A 297 5.22 3.27 12.18
C ALA A 297 5.16 4.31 13.31
N SER A 298 6.30 4.92 13.66
CA SER A 298 6.35 5.99 14.66
C SER A 298 5.45 7.18 14.32
N GLN A 299 5.31 7.53 13.03
CA GLN A 299 4.39 8.56 12.57
C GLN A 299 2.93 8.10 12.67
N LEU A 300 2.64 6.84 12.32
CA LEU A 300 1.29 6.29 12.47
C LEU A 300 0.86 6.24 13.93
N ASP A 301 1.70 5.75 14.82
CA ASP A 301 1.44 5.65 16.26
C ASP A 301 1.25 7.05 16.85
N ALA A 302 2.13 7.99 16.49
CA ALA A 302 2.01 9.38 16.88
C ALA A 302 0.77 10.04 16.26
N ALA A 303 0.32 9.68 15.07
CA ALA A 303 -0.90 10.24 14.46
C ALA A 303 -2.17 9.68 15.10
N ALA A 304 -2.16 8.38 15.45
CA ALA A 304 -3.30 7.65 15.97
C ALA A 304 -3.57 8.00 17.45
N GLY A 305 -2.50 8.19 18.24
CA GLY A 305 -2.58 8.53 19.66
C GLY A 305 -2.99 7.37 20.58
N PRO A 306 -3.02 7.62 21.90
CA PRO A 306 -3.41 6.61 22.88
C PRO A 306 -4.87 6.21 22.67
N LYS A 307 -5.16 4.90 22.64
CA LYS A 307 -6.51 4.32 22.45
C LYS A 307 -7.09 4.52 21.04
N SER A 308 -6.24 4.43 20.02
CA SER A 308 -6.66 4.57 18.61
C SER A 308 -7.52 3.43 18.07
N ILE A 309 -7.51 2.27 18.73
CA ILE A 309 -8.29 1.08 18.38
C ILE A 309 -9.48 0.97 19.33
N VAL A 310 -10.69 0.90 18.76
CA VAL A 310 -11.94 0.77 19.51
C VAL A 310 -12.76 -0.41 19.00
N ASP A 311 -13.67 -0.88 19.84
CA ASP A 311 -14.70 -1.84 19.46
C ASP A 311 -15.81 -1.14 18.68
N LEU A 312 -16.00 -1.55 17.43
CA LEU A 312 -17.01 -1.02 16.53
C LEU A 312 -18.07 -2.10 16.29
N VAL A 313 -19.32 -1.78 16.65
CA VAL A 313 -20.46 -2.64 16.31
C VAL A 313 -20.82 -2.40 14.84
N ILE A 314 -20.53 -3.38 13.98
CA ILE A 314 -20.82 -3.35 12.55
C ILE A 314 -22.20 -3.97 12.26
N HIS A 315 -22.53 -4.14 10.98
CA HIS A 315 -23.75 -4.85 10.56
C HIS A 315 -23.80 -6.25 11.21
N ASP A 316 -25.02 -6.72 11.53
CA ASP A 316 -25.29 -8.00 12.22
C ASP A 316 -24.84 -8.08 13.69
N GLN A 317 -24.66 -6.94 14.36
CA GLN A 317 -24.25 -6.85 15.78
C GLN A 317 -22.89 -7.48 16.09
N ARG A 318 -22.10 -7.81 15.06
CA ARG A 318 -20.72 -8.25 15.24
C ARG A 318 -19.88 -7.07 15.70
N THR A 319 -18.95 -7.33 16.61
CA THR A 319 -18.00 -6.33 17.10
C THR A 319 -16.65 -6.57 16.45
N GLU A 320 -16.11 -5.55 15.81
CA GLU A 320 -14.81 -5.57 15.13
C GLU A 320 -13.89 -4.49 15.72
N LYS A 321 -12.57 -4.74 15.67
CA LYS A 321 -11.58 -3.73 16.06
C LYS A 321 -11.39 -2.74 14.91
N ALA A 322 -11.59 -1.45 15.20
CA ALA A 322 -11.46 -0.38 14.22
C ALA A 322 -10.51 0.71 14.72
N SER A 323 -9.74 1.29 13.80
CA SER A 323 -8.85 2.41 14.07
C SER A 323 -9.06 3.55 13.08
N GLY A 324 -8.66 4.77 13.46
CA GLY A 324 -8.74 5.94 12.58
C GLY A 324 -10.16 6.43 12.30
N ILE A 325 -11.14 6.07 13.15
CA ILE A 325 -12.56 6.42 12.98
C ILE A 325 -12.75 7.92 12.72
N VAL A 326 -12.13 8.78 13.53
CA VAL A 326 -12.24 10.24 13.39
C VAL A 326 -11.76 10.71 12.01
N THR A 327 -10.63 10.18 11.54
CA THR A 327 -10.07 10.53 10.24
C THR A 327 -10.98 10.06 9.11
N TYR A 328 -11.38 8.80 9.11
CA TYR A 328 -12.19 8.23 8.02
C TYR A 328 -13.58 8.85 7.94
N THR A 329 -14.24 9.10 9.08
CA THR A 329 -15.57 9.73 9.11
C THR A 329 -15.52 11.17 8.66
N ARG A 330 -14.56 11.97 9.14
CA ARG A 330 -14.36 13.35 8.69
C ARG A 330 -14.13 13.39 7.18
N ASN A 331 -13.26 12.53 6.67
CA ASN A 331 -12.93 12.50 5.25
C ASN A 331 -14.14 12.05 4.40
N ALA A 332 -14.90 11.05 4.86
CA ALA A 332 -16.11 10.60 4.17
C ALA A 332 -17.15 11.72 4.04
N LEU A 333 -17.47 12.42 5.14
CA LEU A 333 -18.40 13.55 5.12
C LEU A 333 -17.90 14.67 4.21
N ARG A 334 -16.61 15.00 4.29
CA ARG A 334 -16.01 16.06 3.48
C ARG A 334 -16.09 15.77 1.98
N LEU A 335 -15.73 14.57 1.57
CA LEU A 335 -15.74 14.18 0.16
C LEU A 335 -17.18 14.04 -0.36
N ALA A 336 -18.09 13.54 0.47
CA ALA A 336 -19.52 13.53 0.16
C ALA A 336 -20.06 14.96 -0.09
N SER A 337 -19.63 15.96 0.72
CA SER A 337 -20.01 17.36 0.52
C SER A 337 -19.45 18.00 -0.75
N LEU A 338 -18.30 17.54 -1.26
CA LEU A 338 -17.77 18.02 -2.55
C LEU A 338 -18.56 17.46 -3.73
N GLY A 339 -19.10 16.25 -3.58
CA GLY A 339 -19.85 15.55 -4.62
C GLY A 339 -18.95 14.84 -5.63
N GLN A 340 -19.43 13.70 -6.13
CA GLN A 340 -18.71 12.86 -7.08
C GLN A 340 -18.26 13.59 -8.36
N PRO A 341 -19.08 14.42 -9.03
CA PRO A 341 -18.65 15.08 -10.27
C PRO A 341 -17.43 15.98 -10.11
N ALA A 342 -17.37 16.77 -9.02
CA ALA A 342 -16.22 17.64 -8.75
C ALA A 342 -14.95 16.85 -8.44
N LEU A 343 -15.10 15.71 -7.76
CA LEU A 343 -13.99 14.80 -7.46
C LEU A 343 -13.46 14.09 -8.72
N GLU A 344 -14.34 13.72 -9.64
CA GLU A 344 -14.02 13.10 -10.93
C GLU A 344 -13.25 14.06 -11.82
N THR A 345 -13.80 15.25 -12.07
CA THR A 345 -13.14 16.26 -12.91
C THR A 345 -11.73 16.58 -12.41
N ALA A 346 -11.56 16.75 -11.09
CA ALA A 346 -10.25 17.05 -10.52
C ALA A 346 -9.25 15.88 -10.66
N LEU A 347 -9.72 14.63 -10.65
CA LEU A 347 -8.87 13.47 -10.89
C LEU A 347 -8.49 13.35 -12.37
N GLU A 348 -9.45 13.57 -13.27
CA GLU A 348 -9.23 13.54 -14.72
C GLU A 348 -8.18 14.58 -15.15
N GLU A 349 -8.26 15.80 -14.62
CA GLU A 349 -7.26 16.85 -14.85
C GLU A 349 -5.84 16.39 -14.45
N GLU A 350 -5.70 15.70 -13.32
CA GLU A 350 -4.42 15.16 -12.87
C GLU A 350 -3.91 14.03 -13.76
N MET A 351 -4.81 13.13 -14.16
CA MET A 351 -4.47 12.02 -15.07
C MET A 351 -4.01 12.53 -16.43
N LEU A 352 -4.70 13.53 -16.98
CA LEU A 352 -4.34 14.17 -18.25
C LEU A 352 -2.97 14.84 -18.22
N SER A 353 -2.51 15.31 -17.05
CA SER A 353 -1.17 15.91 -16.92
C SER A 353 -0.02 14.90 -17.02
N MET A 354 -0.30 13.60 -16.92
CA MET A 354 0.72 12.55 -16.97
C MET A 354 1.02 12.03 -18.36
N ILE A 355 0.06 12.14 -19.29
CA ILE A 355 0.14 11.68 -20.68
C ILE A 355 0.68 12.84 -21.51
#